data_AF-K2A4I0-F1
#
_entry.id   AF-K2A4I0-F1
#
_cell.length_a   1.000
_cell.length_b   1.000
_cell.length_c   1.000
_cell.angle_alpha   90.00
_cell.angle_beta   90.00
_cell.angle_gamma   90.00
#
_symmetry.space_group_name_H-M   'P 1'
#
loop_
_entity.id
_entity.type
_entity.pdbx_description
1 polymer ?
#
loop_
_entity_poly.entity_id
_entity_poly.type
_entity_poly.pdbx_seq_one_letter_code
_entity_poly.pdbx_strand_id
1 'polypeptide(L)'
;MRDKNLQAEGVGLGIRVWKDGWHKTYKTAPFSDSQTCLKLIKKLWGENLLEDKPLKISIHLFNLSRSNGYQQKIFPKMQRLDDFYKSIDKINDRYGSFTIKPANLLGIDSAAPVRISFGQPVKEKL
;
A
#
# COMPACT_ATOMS: atom_id res chain seq x y z
N MET A 1 -5.15 -0.58 -4.73
CA MET A 1 -5.70 0.47 -5.62
C MET A 1 -5.03 0.44 -6.99
N ARG A 2 -3.70 0.62 -7.08
CA ARG A 2 -2.97 0.60 -8.36
C ARG A 2 -3.13 -0.69 -9.15
N ASP A 3 -3.00 -1.84 -8.50
CA ASP A 3 -3.22 -3.15 -9.12
C ASP A 3 -4.59 -3.28 -9.82
N LYS A 4 -5.63 -2.65 -9.26
CA LYS A 4 -6.99 -2.63 -9.84
C LYS A 4 -7.25 -1.45 -10.78
N ASN A 5 -6.20 -0.71 -11.16
CA ASN A 5 -6.26 0.53 -11.94
C ASN A 5 -7.21 1.61 -11.35
N LEU A 6 -7.23 1.71 -10.02
CA LEU A 6 -8.05 2.67 -9.28
C LEU A 6 -7.22 3.80 -8.68
N GLN A 7 -7.83 4.98 -8.59
CA GLN A 7 -7.34 6.16 -7.87
C GLN A 7 -8.36 6.54 -6.78
N ALA A 8 -7.88 7.14 -5.69
CA ALA A 8 -8.73 7.69 -4.63
C ALA A 8 -8.76 9.21 -4.71
N GLU A 9 -9.92 9.79 -4.40
CA GLU A 9 -10.12 11.24 -4.33
C GLU A 9 -10.35 11.73 -2.90
N GLY A 10 -10.16 10.85 -1.92
CA GLY A 10 -10.28 11.20 -0.52
C GLY A 10 -9.69 10.18 0.43
N VAL A 11 -9.28 10.69 1.60
CA VAL A 11 -8.75 9.90 2.71
C VAL A 11 -9.55 10.24 3.97
N GLY A 12 -9.94 9.21 4.71
CA GLY A 12 -10.51 9.37 6.04
C GLY A 12 -9.64 8.71 7.10
N LEU A 13 -9.55 9.37 8.24
CA LEU A 13 -8.86 8.90 9.44
C LEU A 13 -9.85 8.88 10.59
N GLY A 14 -10.01 7.69 11.18
CA GLY A 14 -10.73 7.49 12.42
C GLY A 14 -9.75 7.08 13.52
N ILE A 15 -9.85 7.72 14.68
CA ILE A 15 -9.06 7.44 15.87
C ILE A 15 -10.05 7.18 17.00
N ARG A 16 -9.90 6.04 17.68
CA ARG A 16 -10.71 5.71 18.86
C ARG A 16 -9.82 5.64 20.09
N VAL A 17 -10.19 6.37 21.12
CA VAL A 17 -9.62 6.31 22.46
C VAL A 17 -10.65 5.68 23.40
N TRP A 18 -10.34 5.53 24.68
CA TRP A 18 -11.17 4.72 25.57
C TRP A 18 -12.57 5.28 25.79
N LYS A 19 -12.67 6.61 25.89
CA LYS A 19 -13.92 7.33 26.18
C LYS A 19 -14.50 8.08 24.99
N ASP A 20 -13.73 8.26 23.92
CA ASP A 20 -14.11 9.12 22.80
C ASP A 20 -13.60 8.58 21.45
N GLY A 21 -14.08 9.16 20.37
CA GLY A 21 -13.66 8.86 19.01
C GLY A 21 -13.62 10.12 18.16
N TRP A 22 -12.53 10.27 17.41
CA TRP A 22 -12.36 11.33 16.44
C TRP A 22 -12.37 10.75 15.04
N HIS A 23 -13.05 11.43 14.12
CA HIS A 23 -13.11 11.01 12.73
C HIS A 23 -13.11 12.23 11.82
N LYS A 24 -12.24 12.22 10.80
CA LYS A 24 -12.19 13.27 9.81
C LYS A 24 -11.83 12.75 8.44
N THR A 25 -12.44 13.35 7.42
CA THR A 25 -12.20 13.05 6.02
C THR A 25 -11.65 14.26 5.30
N TYR A 26 -10.79 14.04 4.32
CA TYR A 26 -10.23 15.07 3.46
C TYR A 26 -10.36 14.65 1.99
N LYS A 27 -11.04 15.48 1.19
CA LYS A 27 -11.09 15.33 -0.27
C LYS A 27 -9.84 15.95 -0.90
N THR A 28 -9.33 15.30 -1.94
CA THR A 28 -8.13 15.73 -2.66
C THR A 28 -8.24 15.41 -4.14
N ALA A 29 -7.25 15.82 -4.93
CA ALA A 29 -7.14 15.39 -6.31
C ALA A 29 -6.91 13.86 -6.39
N PRO A 30 -7.32 13.19 -7.48
CA PRO A 30 -7.11 11.76 -7.64
C PRO A 30 -5.64 11.37 -7.44
N PHE A 31 -5.40 10.39 -6.57
CA PHE A 31 -4.07 9.86 -6.32
C PHE A 31 -4.09 8.33 -6.19
N SER A 32 -2.96 7.71 -6.48
CA SER A 32 -2.76 6.27 -6.31
C SER A 32 -1.43 5.93 -5.64
N ASP A 33 -0.67 6.94 -5.22
CA ASP A 33 0.66 6.76 -4.65
C ASP A 33 0.70 6.82 -3.12
N SER A 34 1.66 6.08 -2.54
CA SER A 34 1.79 5.92 -1.10
C SER A 34 2.28 7.18 -0.40
N GLN A 35 3.05 8.05 -1.07
CA GLN A 35 3.56 9.29 -0.46
C GLN A 35 2.45 10.32 -0.30
N THR A 36 1.62 10.52 -1.32
CA THR A 36 0.44 11.38 -1.23
C THR A 36 -0.50 10.85 -0.15
N CYS A 37 -0.77 9.55 -0.14
CA CYS A 37 -1.57 8.91 0.91
C CYS A 37 -1.02 9.22 2.32
N LEU A 38 0.27 8.95 2.55
CA LEU A 38 0.91 9.17 3.84
C LEU A 38 0.93 10.65 4.24
N LYS A 39 1.16 11.56 3.29
CA LYS A 39 1.12 13.01 3.53
C LYS A 39 -0.26 13.46 4.00
N LEU A 40 -1.32 12.97 3.36
CA LEU A 40 -2.70 13.29 3.73
C LEU A 40 -3.08 12.72 5.09
N ILE A 41 -2.68 11.47 5.37
CA ILE A 41 -2.91 10.85 6.70
C ILE A 41 -2.16 11.62 7.79
N LYS A 42 -0.90 12.00 7.57
CA LYS A 42 -0.13 12.81 8.54
C LYS A 42 -0.77 14.17 8.78
N LYS A 43 -1.31 14.79 7.73
CA LYS A 43 -2.07 16.04 7.87
C LYS A 43 -3.30 15.83 8.76
N LEU A 44 -4.11 14.82 8.47
CA LEU A 44 -5.29 14.48 9.30
C LEU A 44 -4.90 14.14 10.74
N TRP A 45 -3.79 13.43 10.93
CA TRP A 45 -3.26 13.11 12.25
C TRP A 45 -2.92 14.35 13.07
N GLY A 46 -2.30 15.37 12.45
CA GLY A 46 -1.98 16.63 13.12
C GLY A 46 -3.20 17.48 13.48
N GLU A 47 -4.37 17.19 12.89
CA GLU A 47 -5.64 17.86 13.20
C GLU A 47 -6.45 17.11 14.27
N ASN A 48 -5.94 15.97 14.76
CA ASN A 48 -6.54 15.25 15.87
C ASN A 48 -6.47 16.09 17.14
N LEU A 49 -7.59 16.17 17.86
CA LEU A 49 -7.72 16.89 19.12
C LEU A 49 -7.63 15.97 20.35
N LEU A 50 -7.55 14.65 20.14
CA LEU A 50 -7.45 13.68 21.22
C LEU A 50 -5.99 13.55 21.68
N GLU A 51 -5.73 13.84 22.95
CA GLU A 51 -4.41 13.68 23.59
C GLU A 51 -4.15 12.24 24.05
N ASP A 52 -5.21 11.46 24.23
CA ASP A 52 -5.12 10.09 24.72
C ASP A 52 -4.48 9.13 23.70
N LYS A 53 -3.85 8.07 24.23
CA LYS A 53 -3.26 7.01 23.40
C LYS A 53 -4.36 6.33 22.56
N PRO A 54 -4.21 6.26 21.23
CA PRO A 54 -5.18 5.63 20.36
C PRO A 54 -5.25 4.12 20.62
N LEU A 55 -6.45 3.59 20.77
CA LEU A 55 -6.73 2.16 20.87
C LEU A 55 -6.95 1.53 19.51
N LYS A 56 -7.56 2.29 18.59
CA LYS A 56 -7.80 1.87 17.22
C LYS A 56 -7.60 3.04 16.27
N ILE A 57 -6.89 2.77 15.18
CA ILE A 57 -6.74 3.68 14.05
C ILE A 57 -7.35 3.00 12.84
N SER A 58 -8.25 3.70 12.15
CA SER A 58 -8.84 3.24 10.89
C SER A 58 -8.54 4.25 9.79
N ILE A 59 -7.92 3.78 8.72
CA ILE A 59 -7.67 4.55 7.51
C ILE A 59 -8.56 3.97 6.42
N HIS A 60 -9.30 4.83 5.72
CA HIS A 60 -10.09 4.42 4.57
C HIS A 60 -9.91 5.42 3.43
N LEU A 61 -10.01 4.91 2.22
CA LEU A 61 -9.93 5.68 0.98
C LEU A 61 -11.30 5.64 0.34
N PHE A 62 -11.79 6.79 -0.10
CA PHE A 62 -13.14 6.92 -0.64
C PHE A 62 -13.13 7.67 -1.97
N ASN A 63 -14.26 7.65 -2.66
CA ASN A 63 -14.41 8.14 -4.03
C ASN A 63 -13.37 7.50 -4.96
N LEU A 64 -13.41 6.16 -5.04
CA LEU A 64 -12.53 5.42 -5.93
C LEU A 64 -13.02 5.58 -7.37
N SER A 65 -12.17 6.11 -8.23
CA SER A 65 -12.43 6.28 -9.66
C SER A 65 -11.43 5.47 -10.48
N ARG A 66 -11.82 5.10 -11.70
CA ARG A 66 -10.88 4.46 -12.64
C ARG A 66 -9.84 5.50 -13.07
N SER A 67 -8.58 5.07 -13.15
CA SER A 67 -7.54 5.82 -13.82
C SER A 67 -7.77 5.77 -15.33
N ASN A 68 -8.71 6.57 -15.84
CA ASN A 68 -8.97 6.71 -17.27
C ASN A 68 -8.03 7.77 -17.83
N GLY A 69 -7.06 7.32 -18.64
CA GLY A 69 -6.14 8.20 -19.34
C GLY A 69 -5.03 8.71 -18.42
N TYR A 70 -3.84 8.12 -18.60
CA TYR A 70 -2.60 8.79 -18.23
C TYR A 70 -2.55 10.12 -19.02
N GLN A 71 -3.06 11.21 -18.45
CA GLN A 71 -2.70 12.52 -18.96
C GLN A 71 -1.19 12.60 -18.84
N GLN A 72 -0.50 12.63 -19.98
CA GLN A 72 0.94 12.79 -19.99
C GLN A 72 1.24 14.09 -19.25
N LYS A 73 1.86 13.94 -18.09
CA LYS A 73 2.17 15.08 -17.25
C LYS A 73 3.25 15.86 -17.99
N ILE A 74 2.92 17.08 -18.39
CA ILE A 74 3.81 18.01 -19.13
C ILE A 74 5.18 18.14 -18.42
N PHE A 75 5.21 17.92 -17.10
CA PHE A 75 6.42 17.96 -16.29
C PHE A 75 7.00 16.56 -16.04
N PRO A 76 8.22 16.27 -16.52
CA PRO A 76 8.87 14.95 -16.38
C PRO A 76 9.11 14.53 -14.92
N LYS A 77 9.18 15.49 -13.99
CA LYS A 77 9.37 15.20 -12.55
C LYS A 77 8.21 14.39 -11.96
N MET A 78 6.97 14.62 -12.39
CA MET A 78 5.83 13.84 -11.91
C MET A 78 5.75 12.45 -12.56
N GLN A 79 6.27 12.29 -13.77
CA GLN A 79 6.34 11.00 -14.45
C GLN A 79 7.35 10.08 -13.78
N ARG A 80 8.52 10.61 -13.39
CA ARG A 80 9.52 9.85 -12.61
C ARG A 80 8.98 9.26 -11.32
N LEU A 81 8.10 9.98 -10.61
CA LEU A 81 7.49 9.47 -9.38
C LEU A 81 6.55 8.29 -9.65
N ASP A 82 5.76 8.35 -10.71
CA ASP A 82 4.89 7.24 -11.09
C ASP A 82 5.69 6.00 -11.51
N ASP A 83 6.74 6.20 -12.32
CA ASP A 83 7.65 5.13 -12.74
C ASP A 83 8.39 4.51 -11.56
N PHE A 84 8.78 5.32 -10.57
CA PHE A 84 9.38 4.86 -9.32
C PHE A 84 8.42 3.95 -8.55
N TYR A 85 7.17 4.36 -8.36
CA TYR A 85 6.20 3.54 -7.65
C TYR A 85 5.84 2.26 -8.40
N LYS A 86 5.72 2.32 -9.73
CA LYS A 86 5.56 1.12 -10.55
C LYS A 86 6.74 0.16 -10.41
N SER A 87 7.95 0.69 -10.29
CA SER A 87 9.15 -0.13 -10.10
C SER A 87 9.14 -0.79 -8.72
N ILE A 88 8.73 -0.08 -7.67
CA ILE A 88 8.52 -0.66 -6.33
C ILE A 88 7.46 -1.75 -6.37
N ASP A 89 6.33 -1.51 -7.03
CA ASP A 89 5.25 -2.50 -7.15
C ASP A 89 5.78 -3.77 -7.85
N LYS A 90 6.55 -3.64 -8.95
CA LYS A 90 7.20 -4.79 -9.61
C LYS A 90 8.16 -5.57 -8.70
N ILE A 91 8.89 -4.89 -7.83
CA ILE A 91 9.78 -5.54 -6.86
C ILE A 91 8.94 -6.31 -5.83
N ASN A 92 7.88 -5.69 -5.31
CA ASN A 92 6.98 -6.31 -4.35
C ASN A 92 6.23 -7.51 -4.95
N ASP A 93 5.81 -7.44 -6.22
CA ASP A 93 5.14 -8.55 -6.91
C ASP A 93 6.09 -9.74 -7.10
N ARG A 94 7.38 -9.47 -7.36
CA ARG A 94 8.38 -10.52 -7.56
C ARG A 94 8.83 -11.20 -6.28
N TYR A 95 9.01 -10.44 -5.20
CA TYR A 95 9.66 -10.94 -3.98
C TYR A 95 8.76 -11.01 -2.76
N GLY A 96 7.54 -10.48 -2.84
CA GLY A 96 6.62 -10.30 -1.73
C GLY A 96 6.75 -8.93 -1.08
N SER A 97 5.62 -8.34 -0.69
CA SER A 97 5.59 -7.07 0.04
C SER A 97 6.34 -7.19 1.37
N PHE A 98 7.18 -6.21 1.71
CA PHE A 98 7.96 -6.15 2.96
C PHE A 98 8.88 -7.34 3.22
N THR A 99 9.27 -8.08 2.18
CA THR A 99 10.15 -9.25 2.33
C THR A 99 11.61 -8.83 2.18
N ILE A 100 12.44 -9.15 3.18
CA ILE A 100 13.90 -9.06 3.10
C ILE A 100 14.42 -10.47 2.87
N LYS A 101 14.82 -10.77 1.63
CA LYS A 101 15.50 -12.02 1.29
C LYS A 101 17.02 -11.81 1.27
N PRO A 102 17.80 -12.67 1.93
CA PRO A 102 19.23 -12.77 1.69
C PRO A 102 19.55 -12.92 0.19
N ALA A 103 20.56 -12.18 -0.30
CA ALA A 103 20.88 -12.14 -1.73
C ALA A 103 21.25 -13.52 -2.31
N ASN A 104 21.82 -14.39 -1.48
CA ASN A 104 22.16 -15.77 -1.83
C ASN A 104 20.93 -16.67 -2.06
N LEU A 105 19.73 -16.27 -1.64
CA LEU A 105 18.49 -17.01 -1.87
C LEU A 105 17.72 -16.51 -3.10
N LEU A 106 18.20 -15.48 -3.79
CA LEU A 106 17.57 -14.95 -5.01
C LEU A 106 17.74 -15.96 -6.16
N GLY A 107 16.62 -16.44 -6.71
CA GLY A 107 16.61 -17.40 -7.83
C GLY A 107 16.73 -18.86 -7.43
N ILE A 108 16.75 -19.16 -6.13
CA ILE A 108 16.76 -20.53 -5.57
C ILE A 108 15.34 -21.00 -5.23
N ASP A 109 14.30 -20.22 -5.57
CA ASP A 109 12.91 -20.53 -5.24
C ASP A 109 12.45 -21.90 -5.80
N SER A 110 13.06 -22.41 -6.88
CA SER A 110 12.79 -23.74 -7.46
C SER A 110 13.58 -24.90 -6.85
N ALA A 111 14.65 -24.62 -6.10
CA ALA A 111 15.48 -25.65 -5.48
C ALA A 111 15.06 -25.97 -4.04
N ALA A 112 14.14 -25.18 -3.47
CA ALA A 112 13.55 -25.46 -2.17
C ALA A 112 12.50 -26.57 -2.33
N PRO A 113 12.73 -27.80 -1.82
CA PRO A 113 11.71 -28.84 -1.86
C PRO A 113 10.50 -28.37 -1.05
N VAL A 114 9.30 -28.55 -1.61
CA VAL A 114 8.03 -28.28 -0.91
C VAL A 114 7.99 -29.18 0.33
N ARG A 115 8.33 -28.61 1.48
CA ARG A 115 8.27 -29.25 2.78
C ARG A 115 7.03 -28.70 3.47
N ILE A 116 5.93 -29.46 3.42
CA ILE A 116 4.84 -29.28 4.37
C ILE A 116 5.38 -29.66 5.75
N SER A 117 5.24 -28.77 6.74
CA SER A 117 5.77 -28.96 8.10
C SER A 117 5.17 -30.18 8.83
N PHE A 118 4.12 -30.81 8.27
CA PHE A 118 3.50 -32.02 8.78
C PHE A 118 3.04 -32.90 7.59
N GLY A 119 3.85 -33.89 7.20
CA GLY A 119 3.46 -34.91 6.20
C GLY A 119 4.58 -35.27 5.21
N GLN A 120 4.66 -36.55 4.84
CA GLN A 120 5.67 -37.04 3.88
C GLN A 120 5.57 -36.33 2.53
N PRO A 121 6.71 -36.10 1.84
CA PRO A 121 6.72 -35.43 0.54
C PRO A 121 5.95 -36.25 -0.50
N VAL A 122 4.97 -35.62 -1.14
CA VAL A 122 4.28 -36.17 -2.32
C VAL A 122 5.30 -36.25 -3.45
N LYS A 123 5.56 -37.46 -3.96
CA LYS A 123 6.37 -37.65 -5.17
C LYS A 123 5.55 -37.16 -6.37
N GLU A 124 5.96 -36.05 -6.98
CA GLU A 124 5.51 -35.73 -8.33
C GLU A 124 6.02 -36.81 -9.29
N LYS A 125 5.08 -37.46 -10.00
CA LYS A 125 5.41 -38.30 -11.14
C LYS A 125 5.48 -37.40 -12.39
N LEU A 126 6.59 -37.57 -13.12
CA LEU A 126 6.86 -37.05 -14.47
C LEU A 126 5.68 -37.27 -15.43
#